data_AF-U5I4U2-F1
#
_entry.id   AF-U5I4U2-F1
#
_cell.length_a   1.000
_cell.length_b   1.000
_cell.length_c   1.000
_cell.angle_alpha   90.00
_cell.angle_beta   90.00
_cell.angle_gamma   90.00
#
_symmetry.space_group_name_H-M   'P 1'
#
loop_
_entity.id
_entity.type
_entity.pdbx_description
1 polymer ?
#
loop_
_entity_poly.entity_id
_entity_poly.type
_entity_poly.pdbx_seq_one_letter_code
_entity_poly.pdbx_strand_id
1 'polypeptide(L)'
;ISAKFHNEACVTYIGPNGSGHYVKMIHNGIEYGDMQLISESYAILKNLLNLNNEELASIFSHWNQGELNSYLIEITKNIFLKKDEKNNYLLDLILDQAEDKGTGRWISKNALDLREPLTLITESVFLRYLSTLKEQRIIASKILKGPILKNISSESKKQFIEEVRRALYLGKIISYAQGFSQLKKASEKYSWNLQYGKIAKIFRAGCIIRASFLEKITDAFNIDNNIINLLLTPYFSNISNEYEKSLRQIVIYGIKYGVPVP
;
A
#
# COMPACT_ATOMS: atom_id res chain seq x y z
N ILE A 1 17.67 -6.39 -21.26
CA ILE A 1 17.09 -5.03 -21.26
C ILE A 1 16.53 -4.77 -19.87
N SER A 2 16.86 -3.66 -19.22
CA SER A 2 16.32 -3.28 -17.91
C SER A 2 15.83 -1.83 -17.93
N ALA A 3 14.90 -1.49 -17.04
CA ALA A 3 14.64 -0.09 -16.73
C ALA A 3 15.91 0.57 -16.14
N LYS A 4 15.99 1.90 -16.26
CA LYS A 4 17.07 2.70 -15.68
C LYS A 4 16.47 3.83 -14.84
N PHE A 5 17.12 4.15 -13.74
CA PHE A 5 16.78 5.28 -12.87
C PHE A 5 18.05 6.11 -12.65
N HIS A 6 18.05 7.39 -13.03
CA HIS A 6 19.26 8.24 -13.07
C HIS A 6 20.47 7.54 -13.73
N ASN A 7 20.26 6.94 -14.90
CA ASN A 7 21.24 6.13 -15.64
C ASN A 7 21.74 4.83 -14.97
N GLU A 8 21.33 4.53 -13.74
CA GLU A 8 21.60 3.25 -13.08
C GLU A 8 20.60 2.19 -13.51
N ALA A 9 21.08 1.00 -13.88
CA ALA A 9 20.20 -0.11 -14.26
C ALA A 9 19.47 -0.68 -13.03
N CYS A 10 18.16 -0.87 -13.13
CA CYS A 10 17.34 -1.52 -12.10
C CYS A 10 17.48 -3.05 -12.16
N VAL A 11 18.72 -3.54 -12.03
CA VAL A 11 19.08 -4.96 -11.98
C VAL A 11 20.33 -5.12 -11.12
N THR A 12 20.37 -6.17 -10.31
CA THR A 12 21.55 -6.48 -9.48
C THR A 12 21.58 -7.98 -9.16
N TYR A 13 22.76 -8.49 -8.84
CA TYR A 13 22.88 -9.83 -8.26
C TYR A 13 22.32 -9.80 -6.84
N ILE A 14 21.25 -10.56 -6.61
CA ILE A 14 20.53 -10.56 -5.32
C ILE A 14 21.24 -11.42 -4.27
N GLY A 15 21.72 -12.59 -4.68
CA GLY A 15 22.30 -13.58 -3.78
C GLY A 15 22.24 -14.99 -4.41
N PRO A 16 22.61 -16.03 -3.65
CA PRO A 16 22.61 -17.40 -4.15
C PRO A 16 21.19 -17.98 -4.26
N ASN A 17 21.09 -19.16 -4.89
CA ASN A 17 19.89 -20.00 -4.91
C ASN A 17 18.62 -19.24 -5.37
N GLY A 18 17.50 -19.42 -4.66
CA GLY A 18 16.21 -18.79 -4.94
C GLY A 18 16.05 -17.36 -4.43
N SER A 19 17.11 -16.69 -3.98
CA SER A 19 17.03 -15.36 -3.35
C SER A 19 16.37 -14.30 -4.25
N GLY A 20 16.64 -14.32 -5.56
CA GLY A 20 16.00 -13.43 -6.53
C GLY A 20 14.48 -13.62 -6.62
N HIS A 21 14.01 -14.87 -6.63
CA HIS A 21 12.58 -15.19 -6.59
C HIS A 21 11.95 -14.78 -5.27
N TYR A 22 12.68 -14.95 -4.16
CA TYR A 22 12.21 -14.52 -2.84
C TYR A 22 12.05 -12.99 -2.77
N VAL A 23 13.01 -12.21 -3.26
CA VAL A 23 12.88 -10.75 -3.35
C VAL A 23 11.68 -10.35 -4.21
N LYS A 24 11.41 -11.06 -5.31
CA LYS A 24 10.20 -10.82 -6.12
C LYS A 24 8.91 -11.14 -5.38
N MET A 25 8.90 -12.21 -4.57
CA MET A 25 7.77 -12.54 -3.69
C MET A 25 7.51 -11.41 -2.68
N ILE A 26 8.56 -10.85 -2.06
CA ILE A 26 8.44 -9.68 -1.18
C ILE A 26 7.87 -8.47 -1.91
N HIS A 27 8.38 -8.16 -3.11
CA HIS A 27 7.85 -7.09 -3.95
C HIS A 27 6.33 -7.24 -4.17
N ASN A 28 5.85 -8.44 -4.53
CA ASN A 28 4.42 -8.64 -4.77
C ASN A 28 3.57 -8.55 -3.50
N GLY A 29 4.11 -8.92 -2.33
CA GLY A 29 3.45 -8.67 -1.06
C GLY A 29 3.28 -7.17 -0.78
N ILE A 30 4.36 -6.41 -0.93
CA ILE A 30 4.32 -4.95 -0.76
C ILE A 30 3.34 -4.30 -1.75
N GLU A 31 3.30 -4.79 -2.99
CA GLU A 31 2.32 -4.37 -4.00
C GLU A 31 0.88 -4.59 -3.54
N TYR A 32 0.57 -5.73 -2.92
CA TYR A 32 -0.76 -6.00 -2.38
C TYR A 32 -1.11 -5.04 -1.24
N GLY A 33 -0.17 -4.78 -0.33
CA GLY A 33 -0.35 -3.80 0.74
C GLY A 33 -0.59 -2.38 0.20
N ASP A 34 0.22 -1.93 -0.76
CA ASP A 34 0.07 -0.60 -1.38
C ASP A 34 -1.30 -0.45 -2.06
N MET A 35 -1.74 -1.45 -2.84
CA MET A 35 -3.05 -1.44 -3.49
C MET A 35 -4.20 -1.41 -2.46
N GLN A 36 -4.07 -2.18 -1.38
CA GLN A 36 -5.08 -2.26 -0.33
C GLN A 36 -5.23 -0.93 0.40
N LEU A 37 -4.13 -0.32 0.84
CA LEU A 37 -4.13 1.01 1.48
C LEU A 37 -4.73 2.10 0.59
N ILE A 38 -4.43 2.07 -0.71
CA ILE A 38 -5.01 2.98 -1.70
C ILE A 38 -6.53 2.75 -1.79
N SER A 39 -6.97 1.50 -1.80
CA SER A 39 -8.41 1.15 -1.88
C SER A 39 -9.19 1.57 -0.64
N GLU A 40 -8.59 1.50 0.55
CA GLU A 40 -9.17 2.00 1.80
C GLU A 40 -9.29 3.52 1.79
N SER A 41 -8.24 4.21 1.34
CA SER A 41 -8.25 5.66 1.18
C SER A 41 -9.37 6.09 0.23
N TYR A 42 -9.52 5.38 -0.89
CA TYR A 42 -10.64 5.56 -1.81
C TYR A 42 -12.00 5.33 -1.13
N ALA A 43 -12.18 4.20 -0.43
CA ALA A 43 -13.46 3.85 0.20
C ALA A 43 -13.86 4.87 1.28
N ILE A 44 -12.89 5.34 2.08
CA ILE A 44 -13.09 6.39 3.08
C ILE A 44 -13.54 7.69 2.40
N LEU A 45 -12.81 8.15 1.39
CA LEU A 45 -13.12 9.40 0.70
C LEU A 45 -14.47 9.33 -0.03
N LYS A 46 -14.76 8.23 -0.71
CA LYS A 46 -16.02 8.05 -1.44
C LYS A 46 -17.20 7.91 -0.49
N ASN A 47 -17.10 7.09 0.54
CA ASN A 47 -18.26 6.75 1.38
C ASN A 47 -18.48 7.76 2.53
N LEU A 48 -17.42 8.32 3.12
CA LEU A 48 -17.58 9.27 4.25
C LEU A 48 -17.71 10.72 3.80
N LEU A 49 -17.07 11.11 2.68
CA LEU A 49 -17.16 12.48 2.16
C LEU A 49 -18.10 12.63 0.98
N ASN A 50 -18.64 11.52 0.45
CA ASN A 50 -19.50 11.46 -0.74
C ASN A 50 -18.85 12.13 -1.96
N LEU A 51 -17.55 11.92 -2.13
CA LEU A 51 -16.79 12.48 -3.26
C LEU A 51 -17.05 11.67 -4.54
N ASN A 52 -17.23 12.38 -5.64
CA ASN A 52 -17.37 11.78 -6.96
C ASN A 52 -16.00 11.42 -7.56
N ASN A 53 -15.99 10.70 -8.69
CA ASN A 53 -14.76 10.20 -9.28
C ASN A 53 -13.84 11.32 -9.84
N GLU A 54 -14.38 12.46 -10.26
CA GLU A 54 -13.57 13.61 -10.72
C GLU A 54 -12.86 14.28 -9.54
N GLU A 55 -13.55 14.44 -8.41
CA GLU A 55 -12.96 14.95 -7.16
C GLU A 55 -11.85 14.01 -6.65
N LEU A 56 -12.11 12.70 -6.65
CA LEU A 56 -11.11 11.69 -6.29
C LEU A 56 -9.90 11.74 -7.23
N ALA A 57 -10.09 11.87 -8.53
CA ALA A 57 -9.01 12.00 -9.50
C ALA A 57 -8.15 13.24 -9.23
N SER A 58 -8.77 14.37 -8.91
CA SER A 58 -8.08 15.61 -8.54
C SER A 58 -7.23 15.44 -7.29
N ILE A 59 -7.79 14.84 -6.23
CA ILE A 59 -7.08 14.56 -4.97
C ILE A 59 -5.87 13.65 -5.21
N PHE A 60 -6.05 12.53 -5.89
CA PHE A 60 -4.95 11.59 -6.16
C PHE A 60 -3.92 12.19 -7.13
N SER A 61 -4.33 13.08 -8.05
CA SER A 61 -3.39 13.84 -8.88
C SER A 61 -2.52 14.77 -8.04
N HIS A 62 -3.10 15.46 -7.06
CA HIS A 62 -2.36 16.29 -6.12
C HIS A 62 -1.42 15.44 -5.25
N TRP A 63 -1.89 14.31 -4.70
CA TRP A 63 -1.05 13.40 -3.92
C TRP A 63 0.13 12.86 -4.72
N ASN A 64 -0.06 12.59 -6.01
CA ASN A 64 1.02 12.11 -6.88
C ASN A 64 2.09 13.17 -7.17
N GLN A 65 1.87 14.43 -6.84
CA GLN A 65 2.88 15.49 -6.96
C GLN A 65 3.74 15.62 -5.68
N GLY A 66 3.33 14.99 -4.59
CA GLY A 66 4.03 15.02 -3.30
C GLY A 66 4.74 13.70 -2.98
N GLU A 67 4.84 13.39 -1.69
CA GLU A 67 5.57 12.21 -1.18
C GLU A 67 4.93 10.86 -1.56
N LEU A 68 3.66 10.86 -1.98
CA LEU A 68 2.96 9.69 -2.51
C LEU A 68 3.22 9.45 -4.00
N ASN A 69 4.08 10.25 -4.65
CA ASN A 69 4.45 10.07 -6.06
C ASN A 69 4.86 8.62 -6.35
N SER A 70 4.02 7.92 -7.09
CA SER A 70 4.19 6.49 -7.39
C SER A 70 3.34 6.07 -8.57
N TYR A 71 3.74 4.97 -9.22
CA TYR A 71 2.98 4.43 -10.33
C TYR A 71 1.56 4.03 -9.94
N LEU A 72 1.37 3.43 -8.75
CA LEU A 72 0.05 3.00 -8.29
C LEU A 72 -0.90 4.18 -8.06
N ILE A 73 -0.42 5.30 -7.50
CA ILE A 73 -1.23 6.52 -7.35
C ILE A 73 -1.53 7.14 -8.73
N GLU A 74 -0.55 7.15 -9.64
CA GLU A 74 -0.71 7.65 -11.01
C GLU A 74 -1.79 6.89 -11.80
N ILE A 75 -1.78 5.55 -11.77
CA ILE A 75 -2.82 4.79 -12.47
C ILE A 75 -4.17 4.93 -11.77
N THR A 76 -4.19 5.06 -10.44
CA THR A 76 -5.45 5.21 -9.67
C THR A 76 -6.19 6.49 -10.07
N LYS A 77 -5.50 7.63 -10.18
CA LYS A 77 -6.14 8.86 -10.67
C LYS A 77 -6.68 8.72 -12.10
N ASN A 78 -6.00 7.96 -12.96
CA ASN A 78 -6.45 7.74 -14.34
C ASN A 78 -7.66 6.78 -14.38
N ILE A 79 -7.69 5.77 -13.50
CA ILE A 79 -8.79 4.82 -13.37
C ILE A 79 -10.09 5.54 -12.99
N PHE A 80 -10.05 6.52 -12.06
CA PHE A 80 -11.24 7.28 -11.69
C PHE A 80 -11.89 8.00 -12.88
N LEU A 81 -11.11 8.46 -13.85
CA LEU A 81 -11.59 9.20 -15.01
C LEU A 81 -11.98 8.30 -16.19
N LYS A 82 -11.70 6.99 -16.11
CA LYS A 82 -11.97 6.09 -17.23
C LYS A 82 -13.48 5.88 -17.37
N LYS A 83 -14.02 6.21 -18.55
CA LYS A 83 -15.41 5.98 -18.92
C LYS A 83 -15.56 4.85 -19.95
N ASP A 84 -16.71 4.19 -19.93
CA ASP A 84 -17.14 3.24 -20.96
C ASP A 84 -17.71 3.98 -22.21
N GLU A 85 -18.16 3.21 -23.20
CA GLU A 85 -18.77 3.75 -24.43
C GLU A 85 -20.09 4.50 -24.19
N LYS A 86 -20.74 4.26 -23.04
CA LYS A 86 -21.99 4.88 -22.60
C LYS A 86 -21.76 6.07 -21.67
N ASN A 87 -20.52 6.52 -21.52
CA ASN A 87 -20.10 7.64 -20.66
C ASN A 87 -20.31 7.39 -19.15
N ASN A 88 -20.44 6.13 -18.72
CA ASN A 88 -20.42 5.75 -17.31
C ASN A 88 -18.98 5.62 -16.82
N TYR A 89 -18.74 5.94 -15.55
CA TYR A 89 -17.43 5.67 -14.94
C TYR A 89 -17.22 4.16 -14.79
N LEU A 90 -16.17 3.65 -15.45
CA LEU A 90 -15.93 2.22 -15.55
C LEU A 90 -15.68 1.58 -14.17
N LEU A 91 -14.98 2.29 -13.28
CA LEU A 91 -14.71 1.83 -11.91
C LEU A 91 -15.98 1.42 -11.17
N ASP A 92 -17.08 2.14 -11.37
CA ASP A 92 -18.35 1.90 -10.66
C ASP A 92 -19.14 0.71 -11.21
N LEU A 93 -18.72 0.18 -12.37
CA LEU A 93 -19.32 -0.97 -13.03
C LEU A 93 -18.50 -2.25 -12.87
N ILE A 94 -17.26 -2.15 -12.38
CA ILE A 94 -16.38 -3.30 -12.17
C ILE A 94 -16.89 -4.11 -10.97
N LEU A 95 -16.98 -5.44 -11.16
CA LEU A 95 -17.29 -6.36 -10.08
C LEU A 95 -16.19 -6.31 -9.00
N ASP A 96 -16.59 -6.08 -7.75
CA ASP A 96 -15.74 -5.98 -6.55
C ASP A 96 -15.29 -7.36 -6.05
N GLN A 97 -14.66 -8.13 -6.94
CA GLN A 97 -14.03 -9.42 -6.65
C GLN A 97 -12.58 -9.37 -7.12
N ALA A 98 -11.65 -9.19 -6.18
CA ALA A 98 -10.24 -9.15 -6.48
C ALA A 98 -9.68 -10.58 -6.63
N GLU A 99 -9.09 -10.86 -7.79
CA GLU A 99 -8.37 -12.11 -8.03
C GLU A 99 -7.02 -12.12 -7.28
N ASP A 100 -6.59 -13.31 -6.85
CA ASP A 100 -5.26 -13.59 -6.28
C ASP A 100 -4.57 -14.68 -7.09
N LYS A 101 -3.38 -14.37 -7.63
CA LYS A 101 -2.55 -15.34 -8.39
C LYS A 101 -1.66 -16.19 -7.48
N GLY A 102 -1.79 -16.06 -6.17
CA GLY A 102 -1.14 -16.86 -5.13
C GLY A 102 0.16 -16.26 -4.58
N THR A 103 0.75 -15.24 -5.20
CA THR A 103 2.02 -14.64 -4.75
C THR A 103 1.87 -13.88 -3.42
N GLY A 104 0.73 -13.20 -3.20
CA GLY A 104 0.42 -12.58 -1.91
C GLY A 104 0.26 -13.61 -0.77
N ARG A 105 -0.30 -14.78 -1.09
CA ARG A 105 -0.39 -15.89 -0.13
C ARG A 105 0.98 -16.46 0.24
N TRP A 106 1.90 -16.55 -0.71
CA TRP A 106 3.24 -17.11 -0.46
C TRP A 106 4.05 -16.29 0.54
N ILE A 107 4.05 -14.97 0.40
CA ILE A 107 4.76 -14.08 1.35
C ILE A 107 4.20 -14.21 2.77
N SER A 108 2.87 -14.22 2.90
CA SER A 108 2.19 -14.31 4.20
C SER A 108 2.44 -15.65 4.88
N LYS A 109 2.37 -16.76 4.13
CA LYS A 109 2.75 -18.08 4.64
C LYS A 109 4.21 -18.12 5.08
N ASN A 110 5.10 -17.57 4.27
CA ASN A 110 6.51 -17.56 4.60
C ASN A 110 6.83 -16.67 5.83
N ALA A 111 6.11 -15.57 6.02
CA ALA A 111 6.25 -14.73 7.22
C ALA A 111 5.91 -15.52 8.48
N LEU A 112 4.85 -16.34 8.46
CA LEU A 112 4.52 -17.27 9.54
C LEU A 112 5.65 -18.28 9.79
N ASP A 113 6.23 -18.88 8.73
CA ASP A 113 7.36 -19.82 8.83
C ASP A 113 8.64 -19.18 9.40
N LEU A 114 8.80 -17.87 9.22
CA LEU A 114 9.93 -17.07 9.74
C LEU A 114 9.63 -16.46 11.12
N ARG A 115 8.38 -16.53 11.59
CA ARG A 115 7.87 -15.81 12.76
C ARG A 115 8.06 -14.29 12.65
N GLU A 116 7.85 -13.76 11.46
CA GLU A 116 7.93 -12.33 11.17
C GLU A 116 6.52 -11.71 11.15
N PRO A 117 6.28 -10.62 11.89
CA PRO A 117 4.98 -9.95 11.90
C PRO A 117 4.73 -9.18 10.59
N LEU A 118 4.04 -9.81 9.65
CA LEU A 118 3.69 -9.24 8.35
C LEU A 118 2.19 -8.93 8.25
N THR A 119 1.66 -8.16 9.20
CA THR A 119 0.22 -7.98 9.40
C THR A 119 -0.46 -7.32 8.21
N LEU A 120 0.06 -6.20 7.71
CA LEU A 120 -0.62 -5.38 6.69
C LEU A 120 -0.73 -6.13 5.36
N ILE A 121 0.35 -6.76 4.92
CA ILE A 121 0.34 -7.56 3.69
C ILE A 121 -0.57 -8.79 3.86
N THR A 122 -0.59 -9.41 5.04
CA THR A 122 -1.46 -10.57 5.29
C THR A 122 -2.95 -10.16 5.25
N GLU A 123 -3.32 -9.04 5.87
CA GLU A 123 -4.68 -8.50 5.81
C GLU A 123 -5.09 -8.13 4.38
N SER A 124 -4.16 -7.59 3.57
CA SER A 124 -4.44 -7.32 2.15
C SER A 124 -4.77 -8.58 1.35
N VAL A 125 -4.24 -9.75 1.73
CA VAL A 125 -4.60 -11.03 1.13
C VAL A 125 -5.98 -11.47 1.61
N PHE A 126 -6.26 -11.35 2.91
CA PHE A 126 -7.58 -11.70 3.46
C PHE A 126 -8.70 -10.84 2.90
N LEU A 127 -8.47 -9.54 2.64
CA LEU A 127 -9.48 -8.70 2.02
C LEU A 127 -9.78 -9.07 0.57
N ARG A 128 -8.79 -9.57 -0.18
CA ARG A 128 -9.07 -10.16 -1.50
C ARG A 128 -9.97 -11.38 -1.35
N TYR A 129 -9.71 -12.26 -0.39
CA TYR A 129 -10.58 -13.41 -0.12
C TYR A 129 -11.97 -13.00 0.33
N LEU A 130 -12.10 -11.97 1.18
CA LEU A 130 -13.39 -11.44 1.58
C LEU A 130 -14.17 -10.88 0.37
N SER A 131 -13.47 -10.25 -0.58
CA SER A 131 -14.08 -9.71 -1.79
C SER A 131 -14.72 -10.80 -2.67
N THR A 132 -14.11 -12.00 -2.75
CA THR A 132 -14.64 -13.12 -3.55
C THR A 132 -15.96 -13.68 -2.98
N LEU A 133 -16.21 -13.52 -1.68
CA LEU A 133 -17.45 -13.91 -1.00
C LEU A 133 -18.63 -12.96 -1.32
N LYS A 134 -18.77 -12.51 -2.57
CA LYS A 134 -19.74 -11.47 -2.99
C LYS A 134 -21.18 -11.82 -2.64
N GLU A 135 -21.62 -13.04 -2.93
CA GLU A 135 -22.98 -13.47 -2.63
C GLU A 135 -23.28 -13.42 -1.13
N GLN A 136 -22.33 -13.90 -0.31
CA GLN A 136 -22.44 -13.84 1.15
C GLN A 136 -22.48 -12.39 1.63
N ARG A 137 -21.66 -11.50 1.08
CA ARG A 137 -21.67 -10.06 1.42
C ARG A 137 -22.99 -9.38 1.06
N ILE A 138 -23.59 -9.71 -0.10
CA ILE A 138 -24.92 -9.19 -0.49
C ILE A 138 -26.01 -9.67 0.46
N ILE A 139 -25.98 -10.94 0.87
CA ILE A 139 -26.95 -11.48 1.84
C ILE A 139 -26.75 -10.81 3.19
N ALA A 140 -25.51 -10.73 3.66
CA ALA A 140 -25.15 -10.12 4.94
C ALA A 140 -25.57 -8.65 5.02
N SER A 141 -25.43 -7.85 3.95
CA SER A 141 -25.80 -6.43 3.97
C SER A 141 -27.31 -6.17 4.13
N LYS A 142 -28.16 -7.18 3.87
CA LYS A 142 -29.61 -7.12 4.11
C LYS A 142 -30.00 -7.48 5.55
N ILE A 143 -29.11 -8.14 6.29
CA ILE A 143 -29.36 -8.69 7.63
C ILE A 143 -28.64 -7.87 8.70
N LEU A 144 -27.34 -7.61 8.47
CA LEU A 144 -26.47 -6.90 9.39
C LEU A 144 -26.65 -5.38 9.23
N LYS A 145 -26.74 -4.67 10.34
CA LYS A 145 -26.89 -3.22 10.38
C LYS A 145 -25.59 -2.57 10.85
N GLY A 146 -25.20 -1.48 10.17
CA GLY A 146 -24.08 -0.62 10.56
C GLY A 146 -24.54 0.71 11.14
N PRO A 147 -23.60 1.57 11.56
CA PRO A 147 -23.90 2.92 12.02
C PRO A 147 -24.48 3.78 10.88
N ILE A 148 -25.27 4.79 11.25
CA ILE A 148 -25.82 5.76 10.28
C ILE A 148 -24.73 6.78 9.95
N LEU A 149 -24.36 6.85 8.67
CA LEU A 149 -23.43 7.85 8.16
C LEU A 149 -24.02 9.25 8.32
N LYS A 150 -23.27 10.15 8.96
CA LYS A 150 -23.59 11.58 9.03
C LYS A 150 -22.58 12.33 8.18
N ASN A 151 -23.08 13.30 7.40
CA ASN A 151 -22.23 14.12 6.53
C ASN A 151 -21.19 14.89 7.35
N ILE A 152 -19.94 14.85 6.89
CA ILE A 152 -18.84 15.70 7.38
C ILE A 152 -18.99 17.10 6.74
N SER A 153 -18.84 18.16 7.55
CA SER A 153 -18.94 19.55 7.09
C SER A 153 -17.82 19.91 6.10
N SER A 154 -18.06 20.91 5.24
CA SER A 154 -17.14 21.32 4.16
C SER A 154 -15.74 21.74 4.65
N GLU A 155 -15.64 22.48 5.74
CA GLU A 155 -14.37 22.91 6.33
C GLU A 155 -13.58 21.71 6.89
N SER A 156 -14.28 20.76 7.52
CA SER A 156 -13.69 19.51 7.97
C SER A 156 -13.28 18.58 6.81
N LYS A 157 -13.84 18.73 5.59
CA LYS A 157 -13.48 17.87 4.45
C LYS A 157 -12.01 18.02 4.03
N LYS A 158 -11.51 19.26 3.91
CA LYS A 158 -10.12 19.49 3.47
C LYS A 158 -9.11 18.91 4.45
N GLN A 159 -9.31 19.18 5.74
CA GLN A 159 -8.48 18.60 6.78
C GLN A 159 -8.56 17.07 6.75
N PHE A 160 -9.77 16.51 6.67
CA PHE A 160 -9.95 15.06 6.63
C PHE A 160 -9.24 14.40 5.43
N ILE A 161 -9.26 15.02 4.25
CA ILE A 161 -8.51 14.52 3.07
C ILE A 161 -7.01 14.46 3.37
N GLU A 162 -6.45 15.47 4.04
CA GLU A 162 -5.04 15.47 4.45
C GLU A 162 -4.76 14.39 5.52
N GLU A 163 -5.65 14.19 6.48
CA GLU A 163 -5.51 13.09 7.46
C GLU A 163 -5.50 11.71 6.76
N VAL A 164 -6.35 11.51 5.74
CA VAL A 164 -6.34 10.27 4.93
C VAL A 164 -5.01 10.13 4.19
N ARG A 165 -4.51 11.20 3.57
CA ARG A 165 -3.24 11.19 2.84
C ARG A 165 -2.07 10.80 3.75
N ARG A 166 -2.01 11.39 4.94
CA ARG A 166 -0.99 11.11 5.97
C ARG A 166 -1.08 9.69 6.49
N ALA A 167 -2.30 9.21 6.77
CA ALA A 167 -2.54 7.83 7.18
C ALA A 167 -2.11 6.82 6.10
N LEU A 168 -2.44 7.08 4.83
CA LEU A 168 -2.00 6.28 3.68
C LEU A 168 -0.47 6.21 3.60
N TYR A 169 0.21 7.35 3.73
CA TYR A 169 1.66 7.40 3.66
C TYR A 169 2.32 6.64 4.83
N LEU A 170 1.80 6.79 6.05
CA LEU A 170 2.29 6.05 7.21
C LEU A 170 2.02 4.54 7.09
N GLY A 171 0.85 4.13 6.61
CA GLY A 171 0.55 2.73 6.30
C GLY A 171 1.54 2.15 5.29
N LYS A 172 1.90 2.92 4.26
CA LYS A 172 2.93 2.52 3.29
C LYS A 172 4.30 2.36 3.96
N ILE A 173 4.72 3.28 4.82
CA ILE A 173 5.97 3.13 5.59
C ILE A 173 5.98 1.82 6.38
N ILE A 174 4.88 1.51 7.09
CA ILE A 174 4.75 0.29 7.89
C ILE A 174 4.82 -0.96 7.01
N SER A 175 4.11 -0.98 5.88
CA SER A 175 4.12 -2.10 4.92
C SER A 175 5.54 -2.43 4.44
N TYR A 176 6.32 -1.40 4.05
CA TYR A 176 7.69 -1.60 3.61
C TYR A 176 8.62 -1.98 4.77
N ALA A 177 8.43 -1.41 5.96
CA ALA A 177 9.18 -1.81 7.15
C ALA A 177 9.01 -3.30 7.46
N GLN A 178 7.78 -3.82 7.38
CA GLN A 178 7.50 -5.25 7.56
C GLN A 178 8.15 -6.09 6.44
N GLY A 179 8.00 -5.69 5.18
CA GLY A 179 8.59 -6.43 4.06
C GLY A 179 10.13 -6.48 4.11
N PHE A 180 10.79 -5.38 4.45
CA PHE A 180 12.25 -5.34 4.61
C PHE A 180 12.72 -6.09 5.86
N SER A 181 11.95 -6.08 6.94
CA SER A 181 12.21 -6.90 8.13
C SER A 181 12.16 -8.40 7.78
N GLN A 182 11.16 -8.82 6.98
CA GLN A 182 11.09 -10.19 6.47
C GLN A 182 12.25 -10.56 5.55
N LEU A 183 12.71 -9.65 4.69
CA LEU A 183 13.93 -9.84 3.88
C LEU A 183 15.15 -10.10 4.77
N LYS A 184 15.29 -9.33 5.84
CA LYS A 184 16.38 -9.49 6.80
C LYS A 184 16.32 -10.87 7.47
N LYS A 185 15.15 -11.25 7.98
CA LYS A 185 14.96 -12.56 8.63
C LYS A 185 15.24 -13.73 7.70
N ALA A 186 14.84 -13.62 6.43
CA ALA A 186 15.14 -14.62 5.41
C ALA A 186 16.63 -14.67 5.06
N SER A 187 17.27 -13.51 4.92
CA SER A 187 18.71 -13.41 4.65
C SER A 187 19.54 -14.11 5.74
N GLU A 188 19.16 -13.92 7.00
CA GLU A 188 19.76 -14.60 8.16
C GLU A 188 19.54 -16.12 8.08
N LYS A 189 18.28 -16.57 7.94
CA LYS A 189 17.91 -18.00 7.93
C LYS A 189 18.57 -18.77 6.79
N TYR A 190 18.68 -18.18 5.61
CA TYR A 190 19.18 -18.84 4.40
C TYR A 190 20.62 -18.44 4.03
N SER A 191 21.27 -17.63 4.86
CA SER A 191 22.65 -17.14 4.65
C SER A 191 22.85 -16.50 3.27
N TRP A 192 21.88 -15.70 2.82
CA TRP A 192 21.93 -15.09 1.48
C TRP A 192 22.73 -13.79 1.40
N ASN A 193 23.06 -13.17 2.54
CA ASN A 193 23.79 -11.90 2.62
C ASN A 193 23.18 -10.80 1.72
N LEU A 194 21.85 -10.69 1.75
CA LEU A 194 21.09 -9.75 0.92
C LEU A 194 21.52 -8.30 1.16
N GLN A 195 21.60 -7.55 0.07
CA GLN A 195 22.01 -6.14 0.07
C GLN A 195 20.76 -5.25 -0.03
N TYR A 196 20.16 -4.89 1.11
CA TYR A 196 18.85 -4.22 1.16
C TYR A 196 18.82 -2.88 0.42
N GLY A 197 19.89 -2.07 0.51
CA GLY A 197 20.01 -0.85 -0.28
C GLY A 197 20.00 -1.09 -1.78
N LYS A 198 20.65 -2.17 -2.27
CA LYS A 198 20.60 -2.55 -3.69
C LYS A 198 19.20 -3.04 -4.09
N ILE A 199 18.52 -3.77 -3.21
CA ILE A 199 17.13 -4.22 -3.44
C ILE A 199 16.20 -3.00 -3.57
N ALA A 200 16.31 -2.01 -2.67
CA ALA A 200 15.56 -0.76 -2.77
C ALA A 200 15.85 -0.02 -4.08
N LYS A 201 17.13 0.06 -4.49
CA LYS A 201 17.54 0.72 -5.74
C LYS A 201 16.88 0.12 -6.98
N ILE A 202 16.79 -1.20 -7.08
CA ILE A 202 16.20 -1.86 -8.26
C ILE A 202 14.67 -1.76 -8.32
N PHE A 203 14.01 -1.44 -7.21
CA PHE A 203 12.57 -1.19 -7.20
C PHE A 203 12.19 0.25 -7.61
N ARG A 204 13.15 1.18 -7.75
CA ARG A 204 12.88 2.59 -8.10
C ARG A 204 12.28 2.79 -9.50
N ALA A 205 12.48 1.85 -10.43
CA ALA A 205 11.90 1.93 -11.77
C ALA A 205 11.61 0.53 -12.35
N GLY A 206 10.74 0.47 -13.36
CA GLY A 206 10.39 -0.75 -14.09
C GLY A 206 9.42 -1.70 -13.39
N CYS A 207 9.34 -1.69 -12.05
CA CYS A 207 8.40 -2.51 -11.30
C CYS A 207 7.10 -1.76 -10.93
N ILE A 208 6.11 -2.48 -10.38
CA ILE A 208 4.79 -1.91 -10.08
C ILE A 208 4.84 -0.95 -8.88
N ILE A 209 5.59 -1.31 -7.84
CA ILE A 209 5.69 -0.51 -6.61
C ILE A 209 6.62 0.71 -6.73
N ARG A 210 7.08 1.04 -7.94
CA ARG A 210 8.02 2.14 -8.17
C ARG A 210 7.45 3.48 -7.68
N ALA A 211 8.26 4.21 -6.91
CA ALA A 211 7.87 5.43 -6.23
C ALA A 211 9.12 6.23 -5.81
N SER A 212 8.98 7.55 -5.67
CA SER A 212 10.02 8.42 -5.07
C SER A 212 10.36 7.98 -3.63
N PHE A 213 9.38 7.40 -2.94
CA PHE A 213 9.53 6.74 -1.64
C PHE A 213 10.73 5.77 -1.55
N LEU A 214 11.08 5.08 -2.65
CA LEU A 214 12.16 4.10 -2.62
C LEU A 214 13.56 4.71 -2.66
N GLU A 215 13.68 5.98 -3.08
CA GLU A 215 14.91 6.74 -2.86
C GLU A 215 15.14 6.94 -1.37
N LYS A 216 14.10 7.26 -0.58
CA LYS A 216 14.23 7.43 0.88
C LYS A 216 14.71 6.16 1.58
N ILE A 217 14.21 4.99 1.15
CA ILE A 217 14.69 3.70 1.65
C ILE A 217 16.14 3.47 1.22
N THR A 218 16.47 3.77 -0.03
CA THR A 218 17.85 3.66 -0.55
C THR A 218 18.82 4.53 0.25
N ASP A 219 18.44 5.79 0.51
CA ASP A 219 19.24 6.76 1.26
C ASP A 219 19.47 6.28 2.70
N ALA A 220 18.44 5.73 3.35
CA ALA A 220 18.57 5.15 4.68
C ALA A 220 19.63 4.05 4.72
N PHE A 221 19.59 3.09 3.78
CA PHE A 221 20.60 2.03 3.71
C PHE A 221 21.98 2.52 3.26
N ASN A 222 22.08 3.61 2.50
CA ASN A 222 23.37 4.21 2.17
C ASN A 222 24.05 4.83 3.41
N ILE A 223 23.28 5.35 4.37
CA ILE A 223 23.79 5.89 5.63
C ILE A 223 24.20 4.75 6.58
N ASP A 224 23.33 3.75 6.74
CA ASP A 224 23.59 2.58 7.58
C ASP A 224 23.07 1.30 6.90
N ASN A 225 24.00 0.42 6.49
CA ASN A 225 23.63 -0.86 5.89
C ASN A 225 23.06 -1.87 6.90
N ASN A 226 23.20 -1.62 8.20
CA ASN A 226 22.82 -2.52 9.29
C ASN A 226 21.57 -2.05 10.06
N ILE A 227 20.72 -1.23 9.43
CA ILE A 227 19.46 -0.77 10.02
C ILE A 227 18.67 -1.96 10.59
N ILE A 228 18.20 -1.79 11.83
CA ILE A 228 17.40 -2.80 12.53
C ILE A 228 15.99 -2.86 11.91
N ASN A 229 15.36 -1.71 11.74
CA ASN A 229 14.05 -1.55 11.13
C ASN A 229 13.95 -0.15 10.48
N LEU A 230 13.31 -0.04 9.32
CA LEU A 230 13.16 1.22 8.59
C LEU A 230 12.53 2.32 9.46
N LEU A 231 11.57 1.97 10.33
CA LEU A 231 10.89 2.92 11.23
C LEU A 231 11.84 3.65 12.20
N LEU A 232 13.02 3.08 12.47
CA LEU A 232 14.00 3.66 13.41
C LEU A 232 14.97 4.63 12.73
N THR A 233 14.89 4.78 11.41
CA THR A 233 15.76 5.71 10.68
C THR A 233 15.24 7.15 10.81
N PRO A 234 16.10 8.18 10.67
CA PRO A 234 15.70 9.57 10.94
C PRO A 234 14.51 10.06 10.11
N TYR A 235 14.47 9.75 8.81
CA TYR A 235 13.37 10.19 7.95
C TYR A 235 12.04 9.50 8.31
N PHE A 236 12.03 8.17 8.40
CA PHE A 236 10.80 7.42 8.66
C PHE A 236 10.29 7.58 10.08
N SER A 237 11.16 7.72 11.08
CA SER A 237 10.74 8.00 12.46
C SER A 237 10.10 9.38 12.58
N ASN A 238 10.66 10.41 11.94
CA ASN A 238 10.08 11.75 11.92
C ASN A 238 8.68 11.77 11.32
N ILE A 239 8.50 11.18 10.12
CA ILE A 239 7.19 11.08 9.49
C ILE A 239 6.20 10.25 10.33
N SER A 240 6.65 9.14 10.91
CA SER A 240 5.81 8.31 11.76
C SER A 240 5.30 9.08 12.97
N ASN A 241 6.17 9.86 13.63
CA ASN A 241 5.78 10.69 14.77
C ASN A 241 4.85 11.84 14.37
N GLU A 242 5.03 12.42 13.18
CA GLU A 242 4.15 13.49 12.70
C GLU A 242 2.75 12.95 12.30
N TYR A 243 2.70 11.78 11.66
CA TYR A 243 1.48 11.28 11.00
C TYR A 243 0.70 10.25 11.83
N GLU A 244 1.23 9.81 12.98
CA GLU A 244 0.53 8.85 13.84
C GLU A 244 -0.84 9.37 14.29
N LYS A 245 -0.97 10.66 14.56
CA LYS A 245 -2.25 11.29 14.92
C LYS A 245 -3.26 11.16 13.79
N SER A 246 -2.84 11.36 12.54
CA SER A 246 -3.68 11.20 11.36
C SER A 246 -4.17 9.77 11.20
N LEU A 247 -3.27 8.80 11.31
CA LEU A 247 -3.62 7.39 11.27
C LEU A 247 -4.64 7.02 12.34
N ARG A 248 -4.43 7.45 13.60
CA ARG A 248 -5.40 7.21 14.69
C ARG A 248 -6.76 7.81 14.38
N GLN A 249 -6.80 9.05 13.87
CA GLN A 249 -8.07 9.67 13.51
C GLN A 249 -8.78 8.84 12.45
N ILE A 250 -8.12 8.48 11.36
CA ILE A 250 -8.75 7.69 10.30
C ILE A 250 -9.28 6.34 10.80
N VAL A 251 -8.55 5.65 11.69
CA VAL A 251 -9.03 4.42 12.34
C VAL A 251 -10.26 4.67 13.20
N ILE A 252 -10.27 5.74 14.01
CA ILE A 252 -11.44 6.14 14.82
C ILE A 252 -12.65 6.43 13.91
N TYR A 253 -12.45 7.12 12.79
CA TYR A 253 -13.52 7.38 11.82
C TYR A 253 -14.02 6.09 11.16
N GLY A 254 -13.12 5.17 10.79
CA GLY A 254 -13.48 3.85 10.28
C GLY A 254 -14.38 3.09 11.26
N ILE A 255 -14.01 3.04 12.53
CA ILE A 255 -14.81 2.40 13.59
C ILE A 255 -16.15 3.12 13.78
N LYS A 256 -16.14 4.45 13.94
CA LYS A 256 -17.32 5.26 14.25
C LYS A 256 -18.37 5.20 13.15
N TYR A 257 -17.94 5.14 11.89
CA TYR A 257 -18.81 5.21 10.72
C TYR A 257 -18.93 3.87 9.97
N GLY A 258 -18.35 2.79 10.49
CA GLY A 258 -18.50 1.45 9.93
C GLY A 258 -17.83 1.28 8.56
N VAL A 259 -16.73 1.99 8.31
CA VAL A 259 -15.91 1.82 7.12
C VAL A 259 -14.71 0.93 7.48
N PRO A 260 -14.54 -0.24 6.82
CA PRO A 260 -13.45 -1.15 7.14
C PRO A 260 -12.10 -0.55 6.73
N VAL A 261 -11.16 -0.56 7.67
CA VAL A 261 -9.74 -0.14 7.53
C VAL A 261 -8.85 -1.16 8.27
N PRO A 262 -8.80 -2.41 7.79
CA PRO A 262 -8.13 -3.51 8.50
C PRO A 262 -6.61 -3.40 8.57
#